data_AF-A0A8D8J5Q6-F1
#
_entry.id   AF-A0A8D8J5Q6-F1
#
_cell.length_a   1.000
_cell.length_b   1.000
_cell.length_c   1.000
_cell.angle_alpha   90.00
_cell.angle_beta   90.00
_cell.angle_gamma   90.00
#
_symmetry.space_group_name_H-M   'P 1'
#
loop_
_entity.id
_entity.type
_entity.pdbx_description
1 polymer ?
#
loop_
_entity_poly.entity_id
_entity_poly.type
_entity_poly.pdbx_seq_one_letter_code
_entity_poly.pdbx_strand_id
1 'polypeptide(L)'
;KNYLGHKLTNNSTASSRPPPEDCYRMDPSKSTRENGQDIFTALALRTTNENKRLSLLNGLVKLIERWKRENAVGSCGALLVGSPQRKLVQQREVGLGYAIGEWLFCVSASLVHQFTQIRAGALRAVRHLLMAPGDVRAFNELQLGHLVCRSLDVLLKNEEERVQALKLIRKQLVIAPELVSSVMVRCLVSLGESGAEDRAVRVDREDRMLRACLATLCEFGVLNPKLLIVCGGVSVITRNVLECHSPRIAESLCGVLLHMLEWPK
;
A
#
# COMPACT_ATOMS: atom_id res chain seq x y z
N LYS A 1 -53.10 -20.51 -26.76
CA LYS A 1 -51.82 -19.75 -26.81
C LYS A 1 -51.37 -19.53 -25.37
N ASN A 2 -50.25 -20.15 -25.01
CA ASN A 2 -49.84 -20.42 -23.63
C ASN A 2 -49.38 -19.17 -22.89
N TYR A 3 -49.96 -18.92 -21.71
CA TYR A 3 -49.39 -18.08 -20.66
C TYR A 3 -48.67 -19.00 -19.67
N LEU A 4 -47.33 -19.04 -19.73
CA LEU A 4 -46.49 -19.63 -18.69
C LEU A 4 -45.69 -18.50 -18.04
N GLY A 5 -46.06 -18.19 -16.81
CA GLY A 5 -45.33 -17.26 -15.95
C GLY A 5 -43.96 -17.83 -15.59
N HIS A 6 -42.91 -17.17 -16.06
CA HIS A 6 -41.56 -17.38 -15.55
C HIS A 6 -41.46 -16.77 -14.14
N LYS A 7 -41.59 -17.61 -13.12
CA LYS A 7 -41.06 -17.32 -11.78
C LYS A 7 -39.55 -17.19 -11.90
N LEU A 8 -39.04 -15.96 -11.78
CA LEU A 8 -37.64 -15.69 -11.50
C LEU A 8 -37.36 -16.23 -10.09
N THR A 9 -36.78 -17.43 -10.02
CA THR A 9 -36.19 -17.94 -8.78
C THR A 9 -34.97 -17.09 -8.48
N ASN A 10 -35.10 -16.23 -7.47
CA ASN A 10 -34.00 -15.56 -6.78
C ASN A 10 -33.02 -16.63 -6.27
N ASN A 11 -31.96 -16.88 -7.04
CA ASN A 11 -30.76 -17.51 -6.53
C ASN A 11 -30.03 -16.46 -5.69
N SER A 12 -30.45 -16.37 -4.44
CA SER A 12 -29.68 -15.81 -3.33
C SER A 12 -28.28 -16.43 -3.40
N THR A 13 -27.30 -15.65 -3.82
CA THR A 13 -25.88 -16.03 -3.81
C THR A 13 -25.48 -16.28 -2.36
N ALA A 14 -25.58 -17.53 -1.93
CA ALA A 14 -24.95 -18.01 -0.72
C ALA A 14 -23.46 -17.69 -0.84
N SER A 15 -22.96 -16.85 0.07
CA SER A 15 -21.53 -16.61 0.29
C SER A 15 -20.89 -17.95 0.66
N SER A 16 -20.48 -18.74 -0.34
CA SER A 16 -19.80 -20.00 -0.12
C SER A 16 -18.45 -19.70 0.52
N ARG A 17 -18.28 -20.13 1.77
CA ARG A 17 -16.98 -20.09 2.44
C ARG A 17 -16.01 -20.91 1.58
N PRO A 18 -14.79 -20.41 1.30
CA PRO A 18 -13.81 -21.20 0.56
C PRO A 18 -13.59 -22.54 1.27
N PRO A 19 -13.33 -23.62 0.52
CA PRO A 19 -13.08 -24.92 1.12
C PRO A 19 -11.88 -24.85 2.08
N PRO A 20 -11.82 -25.70 3.13
CA PRO A 20 -10.77 -25.62 4.14
C PRO A 20 -9.34 -25.69 3.58
N GLU A 21 -9.14 -26.42 2.48
CA GLU A 21 -7.87 -26.58 1.77
C GLU A 21 -7.35 -25.30 1.08
N ASP A 22 -8.26 -24.37 0.81
CA ASP A 22 -8.02 -23.04 0.26
C ASP A 22 -7.75 -22.00 1.34
N CYS A 23 -7.82 -22.38 2.62
CA CYS A 23 -7.56 -21.49 3.74
C CYS A 23 -6.23 -21.85 4.40
N TYR A 24 -5.25 -20.96 4.34
CA TYR A 24 -4.09 -21.07 5.21
C TYR A 24 -4.48 -20.71 6.65
N ARG A 25 -4.12 -21.56 7.60
CA ARG A 25 -4.26 -21.30 9.03
C ARG A 25 -2.88 -21.41 9.65
N MET A 26 -2.47 -20.35 10.34
CA MET A 26 -1.24 -20.38 11.12
C MET A 26 -1.37 -21.47 12.19
N ASP A 27 -0.35 -22.30 12.28
CA ASP A 27 -0.29 -23.35 13.29
C ASP A 27 0.32 -22.76 14.57
N PRO A 28 -0.42 -22.73 15.70
CA PRO A 28 0.10 -22.18 16.95
C PRO A 28 1.21 -23.03 17.56
N SER A 29 1.31 -24.32 17.18
CA SER A 29 2.36 -25.22 17.63
C SER A 29 3.69 -25.00 16.91
N LYS A 30 3.65 -24.47 15.68
CA LYS A 30 4.83 -24.16 14.89
C LYS A 30 5.48 -22.85 15.34
N SER A 31 6.80 -22.80 15.24
CA SER A 31 7.56 -21.56 15.39
C SER A 31 7.18 -20.52 14.33
N THR A 32 7.49 -19.26 14.59
CA THR A 32 7.30 -18.16 13.62
C THR A 32 8.04 -18.43 12.31
N ARG A 33 9.22 -19.05 12.39
CA ARG A 33 10.04 -19.39 11.23
C ARG A 33 9.42 -20.50 10.38
N GLU A 34 8.92 -21.56 11.00
CA GLU A 34 8.26 -22.66 10.28
C GLU A 34 6.97 -22.19 9.59
N ASN A 35 6.14 -21.40 10.29
CA ASN A 35 4.98 -20.77 9.67
C ASN A 35 5.40 -19.84 8.51
N GLY A 36 6.51 -19.10 8.67
CA GLY A 36 7.09 -18.29 7.60
C GLY A 36 7.50 -19.12 6.38
N GLN A 37 8.16 -20.26 6.60
CA GLN A 37 8.56 -21.17 5.53
C GLN A 37 7.38 -21.80 4.79
N ASP A 38 6.34 -22.22 5.51
CA ASP A 38 5.10 -22.72 4.90
C ASP A 38 4.47 -21.66 3.99
N ILE A 39 4.37 -20.41 4.47
CA ILE A 39 3.80 -19.30 3.72
C ILE A 39 4.65 -18.98 2.50
N PHE A 40 5.96 -18.85 2.66
CA PHE A 40 6.89 -18.51 1.58
C PHE A 40 6.83 -19.54 0.46
N THR A 41 6.95 -20.82 0.82
CA THR A 41 6.94 -21.93 -0.14
C THR A 41 5.60 -21.99 -0.88
N ALA A 42 4.49 -21.84 -0.16
CA ALA A 42 3.17 -21.86 -0.78
C ALA A 42 2.90 -20.63 -1.66
N LEU A 43 3.40 -19.44 -1.32
CA LEU A 43 3.26 -18.25 -2.17
C LEU A 43 4.12 -18.33 -3.44
N ALA A 44 5.30 -18.94 -3.35
CA ALA A 44 6.23 -19.12 -4.48
C ALA A 44 5.72 -20.13 -5.53
N LEU A 45 4.86 -21.07 -5.14
CA LEU A 45 4.24 -22.01 -6.07
C LEU A 45 3.26 -21.31 -7.02
N ARG A 46 3.43 -21.53 -8.32
CA ARG A 46 2.52 -21.02 -9.36
C ARG A 46 1.14 -21.68 -9.33
N THR A 47 1.06 -22.90 -8.81
CA THR A 47 -0.18 -23.71 -8.73
C THR A 47 -1.09 -23.30 -7.57
N THR A 48 -0.64 -22.40 -6.68
CA THR A 48 -1.45 -21.93 -5.56
C THR A 48 -2.64 -21.12 -6.06
N ASN A 49 -3.83 -21.66 -5.81
CA ASN A 49 -5.09 -21.03 -6.19
C ASN A 49 -5.31 -19.68 -5.49
N GLU A 50 -6.29 -18.94 -5.99
CA GLU A 50 -6.53 -17.54 -5.65
C GLU A 50 -6.96 -17.34 -4.19
N ASN A 51 -7.89 -18.18 -3.72
CA ASN A 51 -8.37 -18.16 -2.34
C ASN A 51 -7.21 -18.43 -1.36
N LYS A 52 -6.41 -19.45 -1.66
CA LYS A 52 -5.24 -19.83 -0.86
C LYS A 52 -4.18 -18.75 -0.88
N ARG A 53 -3.91 -18.14 -2.04
CA ARG A 53 -2.96 -17.03 -2.17
C ARG A 53 -3.39 -15.83 -1.33
N LEU A 54 -4.65 -15.42 -1.39
CA LEU A 54 -5.16 -14.35 -0.55
C LEU A 54 -5.07 -14.71 0.94
N SER A 55 -5.41 -15.96 1.30
CA SER A 55 -5.33 -16.46 2.67
C SER A 55 -3.89 -16.48 3.20
N LEU A 56 -2.92 -16.85 2.37
CA LEU A 56 -1.48 -16.82 2.68
C LEU A 56 -0.97 -15.39 2.87
N LEU A 57 -1.37 -14.44 2.02
CA LEU A 57 -1.02 -13.01 2.21
C LEU A 57 -1.57 -12.47 3.53
N ASN A 58 -2.79 -12.86 3.89
CA ASN A 58 -3.39 -12.51 5.18
C ASN A 58 -2.65 -13.19 6.34
N GLY A 59 -2.25 -14.45 6.16
CA GLY A 59 -1.42 -15.20 7.10
C GLY A 59 -0.06 -14.52 7.33
N LEU A 60 0.59 -14.04 6.27
CA LEU A 60 1.86 -13.33 6.35
C LEU A 60 1.74 -12.06 7.18
N VAL A 61 0.70 -11.25 6.94
CA VAL A 61 0.45 -10.04 7.73
C VAL A 61 0.27 -10.38 9.21
N LYS A 62 -0.53 -11.39 9.53
CA LYS A 62 -0.74 -11.84 10.91
C LYS A 62 0.53 -12.38 11.56
N LEU A 63 1.36 -13.10 10.81
CA LEU A 63 2.64 -13.62 11.28
C LEU A 63 3.60 -12.47 11.62
N ILE A 64 3.70 -11.46 10.75
CA ILE A 64 4.52 -10.27 10.99
C ILE A 64 4.02 -9.50 12.21
N GLU A 65 2.71 -9.34 12.39
CA GLU A 65 2.12 -8.68 13.56
C GLU A 65 2.34 -9.47 14.86
N ARG A 66 2.26 -10.79 14.80
CA ARG A 66 2.63 -11.68 15.92
C ARG A 66 4.10 -11.47 16.29
N TRP A 67 4.99 -11.55 15.32
CA TRP A 67 6.43 -11.35 15.53
C TRP A 67 6.74 -9.97 16.12
N LYS A 68 6.09 -8.90 15.62
CA LYS A 68 6.23 -7.54 16.18
C LYS A 68 5.83 -7.47 17.65
N ARG A 69 4.73 -8.11 18.03
CA ARG A 69 4.27 -8.18 19.44
C ARG A 69 5.23 -8.94 20.33
N GLU A 70 5.73 -10.09 19.88
CA GLU A 70 6.69 -10.91 20.63
C GLU A 70 8.03 -10.18 20.87
N ASN A 71 8.42 -9.29 19.96
CA ASN A 71 9.67 -8.54 20.05
C ASN A 71 9.48 -7.09 20.57
N ALA A 72 8.30 -6.77 21.13
CA ALA A 72 7.93 -5.45 21.63
C ALA A 72 8.17 -4.29 20.63
N VAL A 73 8.08 -4.60 19.33
CA VAL A 73 8.24 -3.62 18.26
C VAL A 73 6.91 -2.88 18.14
N GLY A 74 6.82 -1.74 18.81
CA GLY A 74 5.63 -0.89 18.76
C GLY A 74 5.19 -0.56 17.32
N SER A 75 3.90 -0.31 17.13
CA SER A 75 3.34 0.13 15.84
C SER A 75 3.88 1.51 15.39
N CYS A 76 4.51 2.24 16.31
CA CYS A 76 5.09 3.55 16.08
C CYS A 76 6.52 3.42 15.54
N GLY A 77 6.70 3.73 14.26
CA GLY A 77 8.01 3.79 13.59
C GLY A 77 8.84 5.02 13.98
N ALA A 78 8.86 5.39 15.26
CA ALA A 78 9.57 6.56 15.73
C ALA A 78 11.03 6.24 16.10
N LEU A 79 11.94 6.86 15.36
CA LEU A 79 13.16 7.51 15.88
C LEU A 79 14.25 6.64 16.53
N LEU A 80 14.72 5.59 15.86
CA LEU A 80 16.02 5.00 16.21
C LEU A 80 16.97 5.00 15.02
N VAL A 81 17.47 6.17 14.64
CA VAL A 81 18.63 6.26 13.73
C VAL A 81 19.85 5.73 14.50
N GLY A 82 20.31 4.51 14.18
CA GLY A 82 21.46 3.88 14.84
C GLY A 82 21.31 2.36 15.07
N SER A 83 22.28 1.79 15.80
CA SER A 83 22.47 0.36 16.09
C SER A 83 21.23 -0.50 16.47
N PRO A 84 20.13 0.04 17.05
CA PRO A 84 18.91 -0.75 17.28
C PRO A 84 18.23 -1.26 16.00
N GLN A 85 18.28 -0.50 14.90
CA GLN A 85 17.63 -0.91 13.64
C GLN A 85 18.28 -2.15 13.03
N ARG A 86 19.61 -2.25 13.09
CA ARG A 86 20.36 -3.37 12.52
C ARG A 86 20.05 -4.68 13.25
N LYS A 87 19.93 -4.63 14.58
CA LYS A 87 19.52 -5.76 15.41
C LYS A 87 18.10 -6.21 15.09
N LEU A 88 17.17 -5.26 14.92
CA LEU A 88 15.77 -5.55 14.59
C LEU A 88 15.62 -6.25 13.23
N VAL A 89 16.32 -5.75 12.21
CA VAL A 89 16.33 -6.36 10.87
C VAL A 89 16.85 -7.79 10.93
N GLN A 90 17.97 -8.01 11.63
CA GLN A 90 18.56 -9.34 11.76
C GLN A 90 17.65 -10.30 12.55
N GLN A 91 17.01 -9.83 13.63
CA GLN A 91 16.03 -10.63 14.38
C GLN A 91 14.80 -11.00 13.54
N ARG A 92 14.35 -10.09 12.66
CA ARG A 92 13.25 -10.37 11.73
C ARG A 92 13.62 -11.47 10.75
N GLU A 93 14.80 -11.39 10.15
CA GLU A 93 15.27 -12.38 9.17
C GLU A 93 15.42 -13.76 9.80
N VAL A 94 15.99 -13.83 11.00
CA VAL A 94 16.06 -15.08 11.78
C VAL A 94 14.66 -15.58 12.16
N GLY A 95 13.77 -14.68 12.56
CA GLY A 95 12.42 -15.01 13.03
C GLY A 95 11.45 -15.45 11.92
N LEU A 96 11.53 -14.84 10.73
CA LEU A 96 10.69 -15.16 9.57
C LEU A 96 11.35 -16.17 8.62
N GLY A 97 12.67 -16.39 8.74
CA GLY A 97 13.42 -17.40 8.01
C GLY A 97 14.00 -16.99 6.66
N TYR A 98 13.70 -15.78 6.16
CA TYR A 98 14.17 -15.28 4.86
C TYR A 98 14.53 -13.79 4.95
N ALA A 99 15.43 -13.37 4.07
CA ALA A 99 15.80 -11.97 3.89
C ALA A 99 14.62 -11.15 3.33
N ILE A 100 14.65 -9.85 3.58
CA ILE A 100 13.59 -8.95 3.11
C ILE A 100 13.46 -8.95 1.58
N GLY A 101 14.57 -8.99 0.85
CA GLY A 101 14.57 -9.03 -0.61
C GLY A 101 13.85 -10.27 -1.14
N GLU A 102 14.04 -11.43 -0.50
CA GLU A 102 13.37 -12.68 -0.87
C GLU A 102 11.86 -12.59 -0.60
N TRP A 103 11.46 -12.05 0.55
CA TRP A 103 10.04 -11.81 0.86
C TRP A 103 9.39 -10.85 -0.14
N LEU A 104 10.04 -9.73 -0.43
CA LEU A 104 9.56 -8.75 -1.39
C LEU A 104 9.44 -9.35 -2.80
N PHE A 105 10.44 -10.12 -3.23
CA PHE A 105 10.42 -10.83 -4.50
C PHE A 105 9.27 -11.84 -4.56
N CYS A 106 9.09 -12.67 -3.53
CA CYS A 106 8.01 -13.66 -3.46
C CYS A 106 6.62 -13.00 -3.50
N VAL A 107 6.41 -11.92 -2.75
CA VAL A 107 5.13 -11.19 -2.73
C VAL A 107 4.91 -10.42 -4.04
N SER A 108 5.96 -10.01 -4.76
CA SER A 108 5.84 -9.23 -6.00
C SER A 108 5.02 -9.93 -7.09
N ALA A 109 5.08 -11.25 -7.18
CA ALA A 109 4.25 -12.03 -8.10
C ALA A 109 2.74 -11.82 -7.86
N SER A 110 2.34 -11.53 -6.62
CA SER A 110 0.95 -11.24 -6.25
C SER A 110 0.53 -9.80 -6.56
N LEU A 111 1.47 -8.87 -6.78
CA LEU A 111 1.18 -7.48 -7.17
C LEU A 111 0.72 -7.36 -8.63
N VAL A 112 1.03 -8.35 -9.47
CA VAL A 112 0.61 -8.39 -10.88
C VAL A 112 -0.58 -9.32 -11.12
N HIS A 113 -1.18 -9.86 -10.06
CA HIS A 113 -2.28 -10.82 -10.13
C HIS A 113 -3.55 -10.20 -10.77
N GLN A 114 -4.38 -11.02 -11.42
CA GLN A 114 -5.62 -10.56 -12.08
C GLN A 114 -6.66 -9.98 -11.09
N PHE A 115 -6.83 -10.60 -9.92
CA PHE A 115 -7.74 -10.12 -8.87
C PHE A 115 -7.20 -8.94 -8.04
N THR A 116 -7.99 -7.87 -7.98
CA THR A 116 -7.73 -6.66 -7.18
C THR A 116 -7.51 -6.97 -5.69
N GLN A 117 -8.26 -7.92 -5.12
CA GLN A 117 -8.16 -8.31 -3.72
C GLN A 117 -6.80 -8.94 -3.38
N ILE A 118 -6.24 -9.74 -4.29
CA ILE A 118 -4.91 -10.33 -4.12
C ILE A 118 -3.84 -9.24 -4.20
N ARG A 119 -3.95 -8.31 -5.17
CA ARG A 119 -3.04 -7.17 -5.28
C ARG A 119 -3.10 -6.27 -4.04
N ALA A 120 -4.29 -5.97 -3.54
CA ALA A 120 -4.49 -5.22 -2.29
C ALA A 120 -3.88 -5.94 -1.07
N GLY A 121 -4.08 -7.26 -0.97
CA GLY A 121 -3.47 -8.10 0.05
C GLY A 121 -1.94 -8.10 -0.02
N ALA A 122 -1.37 -8.11 -1.22
CA ALA A 122 0.07 -8.05 -1.45
C ALA A 122 0.65 -6.69 -1.07
N LEU A 123 0.03 -5.57 -1.50
CA LEU A 123 0.41 -4.21 -1.09
C LEU A 123 0.38 -4.06 0.44
N ARG A 124 -0.64 -4.64 1.09
CA ARG A 124 -0.73 -4.67 2.55
C ARG A 124 0.41 -5.49 3.16
N ALA A 125 0.72 -6.67 2.64
CA ALA A 125 1.82 -7.50 3.14
C ALA A 125 3.17 -6.77 3.01
N VAL A 126 3.46 -6.17 1.84
CA VAL A 126 4.65 -5.33 1.62
C VAL A 126 4.71 -4.21 2.65
N ARG A 127 3.61 -3.49 2.91
CA ARG A 127 3.57 -2.42 3.91
C ARG A 127 3.94 -2.90 5.33
N HIS A 128 3.60 -4.14 5.68
CA HIS A 128 3.96 -4.71 6.99
C HIS A 128 5.41 -5.21 7.04
N LEU A 129 5.96 -5.64 5.91
CA LEU A 129 7.36 -6.04 5.74
C LEU A 129 8.33 -4.86 5.85
N LEU A 130 7.95 -3.68 5.33
CA LEU A 130 8.78 -2.48 5.42
C LEU A 130 8.81 -1.92 6.86
N MET A 131 9.98 -1.98 7.49
CA MET A 131 10.21 -1.58 8.89
C MET A 131 11.41 -0.65 9.07
N ALA A 132 12.41 -0.75 8.19
CA ALA A 132 13.65 0.02 8.26
C ALA A 132 14.01 0.63 6.89
N PRO A 133 14.89 1.66 6.85
CA PRO A 133 15.34 2.26 5.59
C PRO A 133 15.96 1.25 4.60
N GLY A 134 16.65 0.23 5.11
CA GLY A 134 17.19 -0.85 4.29
C GLY A 134 16.12 -1.63 3.52
N ASP A 135 14.91 -1.77 4.07
CA ASP A 135 13.81 -2.45 3.40
C ASP A 135 13.26 -1.59 2.24
N VAL A 136 13.21 -0.27 2.42
CA VAL A 136 12.81 0.67 1.35
C VAL A 136 13.83 0.66 0.22
N ARG A 137 15.13 0.53 0.54
CA ARG A 137 16.18 0.35 -0.47
C ARG A 137 15.98 -0.94 -1.27
N ALA A 138 15.78 -2.08 -0.60
CA ALA A 138 15.51 -3.35 -1.27
C ALA A 138 14.22 -3.28 -2.14
N PHE A 139 13.19 -2.59 -1.67
CA PHE A 139 11.96 -2.35 -2.44
C PHE A 139 12.24 -1.56 -3.73
N ASN A 140 13.10 -0.54 -3.67
CA ASN A 140 13.49 0.24 -4.84
C ASN A 140 14.39 -0.54 -5.80
N GLU A 141 15.35 -1.33 -5.30
CA GLU A 141 16.21 -2.18 -6.13
C GLU A 141 15.39 -3.16 -6.98
N LEU A 142 14.30 -3.68 -6.42
CA LEU A 142 13.33 -4.54 -7.13
C LEU A 142 12.34 -3.76 -8.03
N GLN A 143 12.47 -2.44 -8.15
CA GLN A 143 11.60 -1.57 -8.96
C GLN A 143 10.10 -1.69 -8.64
N LEU A 144 9.75 -2.09 -7.41
CA LEU A 144 8.36 -2.34 -7.02
C LEU A 144 7.51 -1.06 -6.99
N GLY A 145 8.13 0.12 -6.95
CA GLY A 145 7.44 1.41 -7.05
C GLY A 145 6.59 1.54 -8.32
N HIS A 146 6.99 0.93 -9.44
CA HIS A 146 6.21 0.97 -10.68
C HIS A 146 4.91 0.15 -10.56
N LEU A 147 4.96 -0.98 -9.85
CA LEU A 147 3.78 -1.80 -9.57
C LEU A 147 2.81 -1.09 -8.63
N VAL A 148 3.32 -0.32 -7.67
CA VAL A 148 2.48 0.55 -6.81
C VAL A 148 1.78 1.63 -7.64
N CYS A 149 2.48 2.26 -8.58
CA CYS A 149 1.88 3.26 -9.48
C CYS A 149 0.77 2.64 -10.34
N ARG A 150 1.01 1.45 -10.90
CA ARG A 150 -0.03 0.70 -11.63
C ARG A 150 -1.27 0.43 -10.77
N SER A 151 -1.10 0.12 -9.49
CA SER A 151 -2.21 -0.10 -8.56
C SER A 151 -3.00 1.18 -8.23
N LEU A 152 -2.43 2.36 -8.47
CA LEU A 152 -3.11 3.65 -8.30
C LEU A 152 -3.88 4.11 -9.55
N ASP A 153 -3.49 3.60 -10.73
CA ASP A 153 -4.01 4.02 -12.03
C ASP A 153 -5.52 3.75 -12.17
N VAL A 154 -6.23 4.73 -12.73
CA VAL A 154 -7.68 4.94 -12.55
C VAL A 154 -8.46 4.36 -13.71
N LEU A 155 -8.64 3.03 -13.74
CA LEU A 155 -9.54 2.42 -14.73
C LEU A 155 -10.42 1.27 -14.21
N LEU A 156 -10.41 0.93 -12.92
CA LEU A 156 -11.21 -0.19 -12.39
C LEU A 156 -11.80 0.10 -11.01
N LYS A 157 -12.87 -0.62 -10.65
CA LYS A 157 -13.50 -0.64 -9.31
C LYS A 157 -12.56 -1.27 -8.26
N ASN A 158 -11.40 -0.67 -8.00
CA ASN A 158 -10.32 -1.21 -7.17
C ASN A 158 -9.96 -0.32 -5.96
N GLU A 159 -10.96 0.27 -5.31
CA GLU A 159 -10.77 1.22 -4.19
C GLU A 159 -9.88 0.67 -3.08
N GLU A 160 -10.07 -0.60 -2.67
CA GLU A 160 -9.23 -1.23 -1.64
C GLU A 160 -7.76 -1.31 -2.04
N GLU A 161 -7.49 -1.64 -3.30
CA GLU A 161 -6.14 -1.72 -3.85
C GLU A 161 -5.46 -0.35 -3.82
N ARG A 162 -6.14 0.69 -4.31
CA ARG A 162 -5.65 2.08 -4.33
C ARG A 162 -5.37 2.60 -2.92
N VAL A 163 -6.25 2.29 -1.96
CA VAL A 163 -6.06 2.64 -0.54
C VAL A 163 -4.82 1.95 0.04
N GLN A 164 -4.58 0.67 -0.27
CA GLN A 164 -3.36 0.00 0.20
C GLN A 164 -2.09 0.55 -0.47
N ALA A 165 -2.16 0.92 -1.75
CA ALA A 165 -1.06 1.57 -2.46
C ALA A 165 -0.70 2.92 -1.83
N LEU A 166 -1.68 3.80 -1.56
CA LEU A 166 -1.45 5.06 -0.85
C LEU A 166 -0.88 4.85 0.56
N LYS A 167 -1.43 3.89 1.32
CA LYS A 167 -0.90 3.54 2.65
C LYS A 167 0.55 3.05 2.59
N LEU A 168 0.93 2.34 1.52
CA LEU A 168 2.30 1.89 1.32
C LEU A 168 3.24 3.06 0.98
N ILE A 169 2.82 4.00 0.12
CA ILE A 169 3.60 5.22 -0.16
C ILE A 169 3.83 6.01 1.12
N ARG A 170 2.77 6.28 1.89
CA ARG A 170 2.86 6.99 3.18
C ARG A 170 3.74 6.24 4.18
N LYS A 171 3.70 4.91 4.20
CA LYS A 171 4.58 4.10 5.06
C LYS A 171 6.05 4.27 4.69
N GLN A 172 6.39 4.30 3.40
CA GLN A 172 7.77 4.56 2.96
C GLN A 172 8.22 5.96 3.36
N LEU A 173 7.35 6.97 3.19
CA LEU A 173 7.61 8.35 3.58
C LEU A 173 7.91 8.49 5.09
N VAL A 174 7.21 7.72 5.94
CA VAL A 174 7.47 7.69 7.39
C VAL A 174 8.77 6.96 7.74
N ILE A 175 9.19 5.95 6.98
CA ILE A 175 10.38 5.14 7.28
C ILE A 175 11.67 5.83 6.82
N ALA A 176 11.69 6.29 5.57
CA ALA A 176 12.87 6.81 4.89
C ALA A 176 12.43 7.79 3.80
N PRO A 177 12.05 9.04 4.16
CA PRO A 177 11.53 10.04 3.21
C PRO A 177 12.47 10.28 2.03
N GLU A 178 13.78 10.23 2.26
CA GLU A 178 14.85 10.40 1.27
C GLU A 178 15.00 9.24 0.28
N LEU A 179 14.49 8.06 0.62
CA LEU A 179 14.55 6.88 -0.24
C LEU A 179 13.27 6.67 -1.05
N VAL A 180 12.24 7.51 -0.89
CA VAL A 180 11.02 7.34 -1.67
C VAL A 180 11.29 7.62 -3.16
N SER A 181 10.94 6.66 -4.03
CA SER A 181 11.11 6.81 -5.47
C SER A 181 10.29 7.97 -6.04
N SER A 182 10.92 8.80 -6.87
CA SER A 182 10.26 9.90 -7.59
C SER A 182 9.11 9.43 -8.48
N VAL A 183 9.13 8.18 -8.95
CA VAL A 183 8.05 7.64 -9.82
C VAL A 183 6.71 7.63 -9.09
N MET A 184 6.71 7.28 -7.80
CA MET A 184 5.49 7.29 -6.99
C MET A 184 4.98 8.72 -6.76
N VAL A 185 5.88 9.68 -6.52
CA VAL A 185 5.50 11.09 -6.35
C VAL A 185 4.94 11.67 -7.65
N ARG A 186 5.61 11.43 -8.78
CA ARG A 186 5.11 11.83 -10.12
C ARG A 186 3.75 11.21 -10.44
N CYS A 187 3.51 9.95 -10.06
CA CYS A 187 2.20 9.32 -10.18
C CYS A 187 1.14 10.07 -9.37
N LEU A 188 1.42 10.45 -8.12
CA LEU A 188 0.49 11.26 -7.31
C LEU A 188 0.23 12.65 -7.89
N VAL A 189 1.28 13.30 -8.44
CA VAL A 189 1.18 14.59 -9.13
C VAL A 189 0.24 14.47 -10.33
N SER A 190 0.44 13.47 -11.18
CA SER A 190 -0.43 13.22 -12.33
C SER A 190 -1.90 12.98 -11.93
N LEU A 191 -2.15 12.21 -10.86
CA LEU A 191 -3.50 12.03 -10.31
C LEU A 191 -4.12 13.35 -9.81
N GLY A 192 -3.29 14.24 -9.26
CA GLY A 192 -3.70 15.56 -8.79
C GLY A 192 -4.02 16.54 -9.92
N GLU A 193 -3.40 16.38 -11.10
CA GLU A 193 -3.69 17.16 -12.31
C GLU A 193 -4.98 16.69 -12.99
N SER A 194 -5.13 15.39 -13.23
CA SER A 194 -6.31 14.86 -13.92
C SER A 194 -7.61 15.06 -13.14
N GLY A 195 -7.53 15.13 -11.80
CA GLY A 195 -8.68 15.44 -10.95
C GLY A 195 -9.19 16.88 -11.06
N ALA A 196 -8.45 17.78 -11.70
CA ALA A 196 -8.84 19.19 -11.86
C ALA A 196 -9.75 19.44 -13.07
N GLU A 197 -9.59 18.67 -14.14
CA GLU A 197 -10.22 18.93 -15.43
C GLU A 197 -11.61 18.30 -15.57
N ASP A 198 -11.93 17.32 -14.72
CA ASP A 198 -13.08 16.43 -14.90
C ASP A 198 -14.15 16.56 -13.77
N ARG A 199 -14.04 17.61 -12.94
CA ARG A 199 -14.91 17.87 -11.76
C ARG A 199 -16.37 18.20 -12.11
N ALA A 200 -16.68 18.53 -13.36
CA ALA A 200 -18.03 18.91 -13.79
C ALA A 200 -18.99 17.72 -13.94
N VAL A 201 -18.48 16.47 -13.98
CA VAL A 201 -19.27 15.27 -14.31
C VAL A 201 -19.13 14.13 -13.27
N ARG A 202 -18.20 14.25 -12.31
CA ARG A 202 -17.77 13.10 -11.50
C ARG A 202 -18.40 13.06 -10.10
N VAL A 203 -18.89 11.87 -9.77
CA VAL A 203 -19.51 11.45 -8.49
C VAL A 203 -18.49 11.59 -7.34
N ASP A 204 -18.97 11.95 -6.14
CA ASP A 204 -18.26 12.09 -4.83
C ASP A 204 -17.09 11.13 -4.52
N ARG A 205 -16.98 9.99 -5.20
CA ARG A 205 -16.02 8.91 -4.90
C ARG A 205 -14.62 9.18 -5.43
N GLU A 206 -14.49 9.75 -6.63
CA GLU A 206 -13.17 10.08 -7.19
C GLU A 206 -12.52 11.25 -6.45
N ASP A 207 -13.35 12.14 -5.95
CA ASP A 207 -13.02 13.23 -5.04
C ASP A 207 -12.30 12.75 -3.77
N ARG A 208 -12.72 11.62 -3.18
CA ARG A 208 -12.07 11.09 -1.97
C ARG A 208 -10.63 10.63 -2.23
N MET A 209 -10.38 10.00 -3.38
CA MET A 209 -9.04 9.55 -3.72
C MET A 209 -8.14 10.73 -4.09
N LEU A 210 -8.67 11.71 -4.83
CA LEU A 210 -7.95 12.94 -5.13
C LEU A 210 -7.52 13.66 -3.83
N ARG A 211 -8.44 13.83 -2.88
CA ARG A 211 -8.13 14.42 -1.58
C ARG A 211 -7.07 13.62 -0.81
N ALA A 212 -7.11 12.30 -0.87
CA ALA A 212 -6.10 11.45 -0.24
C ALA A 212 -4.72 11.58 -0.93
N CYS A 213 -4.68 11.73 -2.25
CA CYS A 213 -3.45 11.99 -3.01
C CYS A 213 -2.87 13.37 -2.66
N LEU A 214 -3.71 14.41 -2.65
CA LEU A 214 -3.32 15.76 -2.24
C LEU A 214 -2.79 15.80 -0.80
N ALA A 215 -3.48 15.14 0.14
CA ALA A 215 -3.01 15.02 1.51
C ALA A 215 -1.64 14.31 1.59
N THR A 216 -1.42 13.29 0.76
CA THR A 216 -0.13 12.60 0.68
C THR A 216 0.96 13.49 0.07
N LEU A 217 0.65 14.29 -0.97
CA LEU A 217 1.56 15.30 -1.51
C LEU A 217 1.92 16.38 -0.48
N CYS A 218 0.96 16.80 0.33
CA CYS A 218 1.20 17.70 1.46
C CYS A 218 2.18 17.11 2.48
N GLU A 219 2.05 15.82 2.80
CA GLU A 219 3.00 15.11 3.68
C GLU A 219 4.41 15.09 3.08
N PHE A 220 4.55 14.91 1.76
CA PHE A 220 5.83 15.09 1.08
C PHE A 220 6.34 16.52 1.21
N GLY A 221 5.49 17.54 1.10
CA GLY A 221 5.89 18.94 1.26
C GLY A 221 6.50 19.26 2.62
N VAL A 222 6.08 18.54 3.67
CA VAL A 222 6.63 18.68 5.03
C VAL A 222 7.87 17.80 5.23
N LEU A 223 7.83 16.54 4.79
CA LEU A 223 8.86 15.54 5.13
C LEU A 223 10.00 15.45 4.09
N ASN A 224 9.73 15.75 2.83
CA ASN A 224 10.72 15.77 1.75
C ASN A 224 10.34 16.81 0.66
N PRO A 225 10.41 18.12 0.99
CA PRO A 225 10.03 19.19 0.07
C PRO A 225 10.83 19.15 -1.24
N LYS A 226 12.13 18.77 -1.19
CA LYS A 226 12.99 18.68 -2.37
C LYS A 226 12.42 17.71 -3.41
N LEU A 227 12.00 16.51 -2.98
CA LEU A 227 11.43 15.52 -3.88
C LEU A 227 10.09 15.98 -4.45
N LEU A 228 9.24 16.62 -3.63
CA LEU A 228 7.97 17.19 -4.08
C LEU A 228 8.19 18.24 -5.18
N ILE A 229 9.13 19.17 -4.96
CA ILE A 229 9.46 20.26 -5.90
C ILE A 229 9.94 19.69 -7.24
N VAL A 230 10.92 18.78 -7.22
CA VAL A 230 11.50 18.18 -8.44
C VAL A 230 10.47 17.34 -9.22
N CYS A 231 9.44 16.83 -8.54
CA CYS A 231 8.35 16.09 -9.18
C CYS A 231 7.20 16.97 -9.67
N GLY A 232 7.26 18.30 -9.49
CA GLY A 232 6.21 19.23 -9.93
C GLY A 232 5.02 19.35 -8.97
N GLY A 233 5.15 18.84 -7.74
CA GLY A 233 4.03 18.81 -6.79
C GLY A 233 3.56 20.18 -6.30
N VAL A 234 4.43 21.19 -6.31
CA VAL A 234 4.06 22.57 -5.94
C VAL A 234 2.98 23.11 -6.87
N SER A 235 3.15 22.96 -8.19
CA SER A 235 2.18 23.44 -9.18
C SER A 235 0.80 22.81 -9.00
N VAL A 236 0.77 21.49 -8.71
CA VAL A 236 -0.48 20.76 -8.46
C VAL A 236 -1.17 21.23 -7.18
N ILE A 237 -0.42 21.46 -6.10
CA ILE A 237 -0.97 21.99 -4.85
C ILE A 237 -1.51 23.41 -5.09
N THR A 238 -0.75 24.29 -5.72
CA THR A 238 -1.18 25.66 -6.02
C THR A 238 -2.46 25.70 -6.86
N ARG A 239 -2.55 24.90 -7.93
CA ARG A 239 -3.77 24.80 -8.74
C ARG A 239 -4.96 24.33 -7.91
N ASN A 240 -4.77 23.29 -7.10
CA ASN A 240 -5.85 22.74 -6.28
C ASN A 240 -6.26 23.67 -5.12
N VAL A 241 -5.41 24.59 -4.66
CA VAL A 241 -5.82 25.67 -3.74
C VAL A 241 -6.83 26.59 -4.40
N LEU A 242 -6.52 27.04 -5.62
CA LEU A 242 -7.35 28.01 -6.36
C LEU A 242 -8.74 27.44 -6.71
N GLU A 243 -8.81 26.13 -6.94
CA GLU A 243 -10.02 25.42 -7.33
C GLU A 243 -10.74 24.77 -6.12
N CYS A 244 -10.24 24.96 -4.89
CA CYS A 244 -10.80 24.32 -3.71
C CYS A 244 -12.06 25.02 -3.21
N HIS A 245 -13.15 24.26 -3.04
CA HIS A 245 -14.39 24.78 -2.45
C HIS A 245 -14.41 24.67 -0.91
N SER A 246 -13.54 23.85 -0.32
CA SER A 246 -13.50 23.62 1.12
C SER A 246 -12.42 24.48 1.78
N PRO A 247 -12.77 25.46 2.64
CA PRO A 247 -11.80 26.39 3.21
C PRO A 247 -10.74 25.67 4.07
N ARG A 248 -11.12 24.60 4.79
CA ARG A 248 -10.17 23.81 5.61
C ARG A 248 -9.12 23.08 4.76
N ILE A 249 -9.53 22.59 3.59
CA ILE A 249 -8.60 21.92 2.66
C ILE A 249 -7.69 22.98 2.02
N ALA A 250 -8.25 24.11 1.58
CA ALA A 250 -7.48 25.23 1.04
C ALA A 250 -6.43 25.72 2.05
N GLU A 251 -6.82 25.92 3.31
CA GLU A 251 -5.93 26.29 4.41
C GLU A 251 -4.79 25.28 4.60
N SER A 252 -5.10 23.98 4.58
CA SER A 252 -4.08 22.92 4.72
C SER A 252 -3.09 22.92 3.56
N LEU A 253 -3.57 23.12 2.32
CA LEU A 253 -2.74 23.20 1.12
C LEU A 253 -1.85 24.46 1.14
N CYS A 254 -2.43 25.62 1.49
CA CYS A 254 -1.70 26.88 1.66
C CYS A 254 -0.64 26.79 2.75
N GLY A 255 -0.96 26.15 3.89
CA GLY A 255 -0.02 25.96 5.00
C GLY A 255 1.25 25.22 4.57
N VAL A 256 1.14 24.22 3.69
CA VAL A 256 2.31 23.52 3.14
C VAL A 256 3.11 24.40 2.19
N LEU A 257 2.45 25.19 1.34
CA LEU A 257 3.13 26.15 0.45
C LEU A 257 3.93 27.19 1.26
N LEU A 258 3.31 27.76 2.30
CA LEU A 258 3.95 28.71 3.21
C LEU A 258 5.11 28.05 3.96
N HIS A 259 4.93 26.82 4.45
CA HIS A 259 5.99 26.07 5.08
C HIS A 259 7.20 25.93 4.15
N MET A 260 7.00 25.58 2.87
CA MET A 260 8.12 25.46 1.93
C MET A 260 8.81 26.80 1.63
N LEU A 261 8.10 27.94 1.70
CA LEU A 261 8.67 29.28 1.52
C LEU A 261 9.46 29.75 2.74
N GLU A 262 9.04 29.36 3.95
CA GLU A 262 9.75 29.66 5.19
C GLU A 262 11.08 28.92 5.30
N TRP A 263 11.33 27.88 4.51
CA TRP A 263 12.60 27.14 4.48
C TRP A 263 13.63 27.84 3.58
N PRO A 264 14.62 28.58 4.14
CA PRO A 264 15.69 29.17 3.38
C PRO A 264 16.88 28.20 3.45
N LYS A 265 16.84 27.08 2.72
CA LYS A 265 17.96 26.13 2.63
C LYS A 265 18.09 25.44 1.29
#